data_AF-A0A973T9C7-F1
#
_entry.id   AF-A0A973T9C7-F1
#
_cell.length_a   1.000
_cell.length_b   1.000
_cell.length_c   1.000
_cell.angle_alpha   90.00
_cell.angle_beta   90.00
_cell.angle_gamma   90.00
#
_symmetry.space_group_name_H-M   'P 1'
#
loop_
_entity.id
_entity.type
_entity.pdbx_description
1 polymer ?
#
loop_
_entity_poly.entity_id
_entity_poly.type
_entity_poly.pdbx_seq_one_letter_code
_entity_poly.pdbx_strand_id
1 'polypeptide(L)'
;MTTARNTHLSSAHARPLPTARPSTRQANLGTGRSTDSGYVGKPTCDRCRTDEFVYLETYIPPTYRRDGTVATLGEVAYTCTHCEEFSAHSVPVTWTPPGWYLG
;
A
#
# COMPACT_ATOMS: atom_id res chain seq x y z
N MET A 1 -6.72 -71.82 7.85
CA MET A 1 -7.88 -70.96 8.16
C MET A 1 -7.53 -70.20 9.43
N THR A 2 -7.27 -68.90 9.32
CA THR A 2 -6.85 -68.03 10.43
C THR A 2 -7.97 -67.03 10.68
N THR A 3 -8.60 -67.07 11.85
CA THR A 3 -9.67 -66.13 12.24
C THR A 3 -9.06 -64.96 13.02
N ALA A 4 -9.25 -63.75 12.49
CA ALA A 4 -8.78 -62.51 13.08
C ALA A 4 -9.68 -62.07 14.24
N ARG A 5 -9.06 -61.67 15.36
CA ARG A 5 -9.70 -60.95 16.47
C ARG A 5 -9.76 -59.47 16.10
N ASN A 6 -10.96 -58.90 16.04
CA ASN A 6 -11.16 -57.45 16.00
C ASN A 6 -11.72 -56.99 17.34
N THR A 7 -10.86 -56.35 18.13
CA THR A 7 -11.27 -55.59 19.30
C THR A 7 -10.53 -54.27 19.26
N HIS A 8 -11.25 -53.18 19.04
CA HIS A 8 -11.41 -52.08 20.00
C HIS A 8 -12.02 -50.85 19.33
N LEU A 9 -13.12 -50.38 19.93
CA LEU A 9 -13.61 -49.02 19.78
C LEU A 9 -12.51 -48.02 20.17
N SER A 10 -12.43 -46.88 19.48
CA SER A 10 -12.13 -45.61 20.14
C SER A 10 -12.64 -44.42 19.33
N SER A 11 -13.11 -43.46 20.12
CA SER A 11 -13.96 -42.34 19.79
C SER A 11 -13.21 -41.19 19.09
N ALA A 12 -13.99 -40.47 18.29
CA ALA A 12 -13.86 -39.11 17.79
C ALA A 12 -12.69 -38.23 18.28
N HIS A 13 -11.93 -37.72 17.33
CA HIS A 13 -11.41 -36.35 17.38
C HIS A 13 -11.64 -35.67 16.02
N ALA A 14 -12.73 -34.90 15.94
CA ALA A 14 -12.94 -33.95 14.86
C ALA A 14 -11.84 -32.88 14.93
N ARG A 15 -11.09 -32.72 13.85
CA ARG A 15 -10.06 -31.68 13.70
C ARG A 15 -10.76 -30.34 13.46
N PRO A 16 -10.59 -29.31 14.31
CA PRO A 16 -11.10 -27.98 14.00
C PRO A 16 -10.36 -27.41 12.78
N LEU A 17 -11.10 -26.88 11.81
CA LEU A 17 -10.53 -26.00 10.80
C LEU A 17 -9.90 -24.79 11.50
N PRO A 18 -8.68 -24.36 11.12
CA PRO A 18 -8.18 -23.07 11.55
C PRO A 18 -8.94 -21.96 10.80
N THR A 19 -9.92 -21.36 11.48
CA THR A 19 -10.39 -20.01 11.18
C THR A 19 -9.32 -19.03 11.67
N ALA A 20 -8.63 -18.36 10.74
CA ALA A 20 -8.16 -16.97 10.85
C ALA A 20 -7.09 -16.72 9.76
N ARG A 21 -7.45 -15.96 8.72
CA ARG A 21 -6.46 -15.23 7.92
C ARG A 21 -6.48 -13.77 8.37
N PRO A 22 -5.61 -13.33 9.28
CA PRO A 22 -5.32 -11.91 9.40
C PRO A 22 -4.39 -11.57 8.24
N SER A 23 -4.96 -11.11 7.13
CA SER A 23 -4.19 -10.37 6.12
C SER A 23 -4.16 -8.90 6.51
N THR A 24 -3.60 -8.59 7.67
CA THR A 24 -3.02 -7.27 7.89
C THR A 24 -1.70 -7.28 7.15
N ARG A 25 -1.71 -6.85 5.87
CA ARG A 25 -0.50 -6.30 5.25
C ARG A 25 -0.14 -5.10 6.11
N GLN A 26 0.72 -5.35 7.10
CA GLN A 26 1.41 -4.31 7.82
C GLN A 26 2.12 -3.52 6.72
N ALA A 27 1.66 -2.29 6.47
CA ALA A 27 2.52 -1.29 5.91
C ALA A 27 3.71 -1.24 6.87
N ASN A 28 4.78 -1.95 6.52
CA ASN A 28 6.06 -1.76 7.16
C ASN A 28 6.41 -0.32 6.79
N LEU A 29 6.04 0.63 7.66
CA LEU A 29 6.76 1.88 7.77
C LEU A 29 8.18 1.48 8.16
N GLY A 30 8.97 1.13 7.15
CA GLY A 30 10.37 0.84 7.30
C GLY A 30 11.02 2.06 7.91
N THR A 31 11.54 1.89 9.12
CA THR A 31 12.40 2.84 9.80
C THR A 31 13.67 3.02 8.97
N GLY A 32 13.60 3.93 8.00
CA GLY A 32 14.65 4.15 7.01
C GLY A 32 14.73 5.62 6.66
N ARG A 33 15.33 6.41 7.57
CA ARG A 33 15.82 7.77 7.32
C ARG A 33 14.73 8.77 6.93
N SER A 34 14.18 9.41 7.95
CA SER A 34 13.51 10.72 7.88
C SER A 34 14.44 11.71 7.15
N THR A 35 14.29 11.85 5.84
CA THR A 35 14.62 13.09 5.15
C THR A 35 13.39 13.96 5.30
N ASP A 36 13.50 14.98 6.14
CA ASP A 36 12.69 16.21 6.11
C ASP A 36 11.24 16.01 5.59
N SER A 37 10.32 15.85 6.53
CA SER A 37 8.91 15.46 6.40
C SER A 37 8.01 16.36 5.54
N GLY A 38 8.56 17.09 4.58
CA GLY A 38 7.85 18.03 3.72
C GLY A 38 8.54 18.29 2.38
N TYR A 39 9.39 17.39 1.87
CA TYR A 39 9.77 17.51 0.46
C TYR A 39 8.58 17.16 -0.44
N VAL A 40 7.86 18.22 -0.79
CA VAL A 40 6.67 18.28 -1.63
C VAL A 40 7.13 18.23 -3.09
N GLY A 41 7.63 17.06 -3.51
CA GLY A 41 8.29 16.84 -4.80
C GLY A 41 7.48 15.99 -5.77
N LYS A 42 7.94 15.96 -7.03
CA LYS A 42 7.48 14.99 -8.03
C LYS A 42 7.62 13.55 -7.46
N PRO A 43 6.67 12.64 -7.73
CA PRO A 43 6.74 11.28 -7.20
C PRO A 43 8.00 10.54 -7.67
N THR A 44 8.76 10.03 -6.70
CA THR A 44 10.03 9.30 -6.90
C THR A 44 10.07 8.08 -6.00
N CYS A 45 10.72 7.01 -6.43
CA CYS A 45 10.94 5.85 -5.56
C CYS A 45 12.15 6.09 -4.64
N ASP A 46 12.02 5.89 -3.33
CA ASP A 46 13.12 6.13 -2.37
C ASP A 46 14.29 5.16 -2.51
N ARG A 47 14.00 3.91 -2.86
CA ARG A 47 15.02 2.87 -3.10
C ARG A 47 15.76 3.09 -4.42
N CYS A 48 14.97 3.32 -5.48
CA CYS A 48 15.48 3.47 -6.83
C CYS A 48 16.03 4.92 -7.07
N ARG A 49 15.67 5.90 -6.23
CA ARG A 49 16.00 7.35 -6.29
C ARG A 49 15.73 8.03 -7.63
N THR A 50 14.70 7.56 -8.32
CA THR A 50 14.28 8.05 -9.63
C THR A 50 12.76 7.98 -9.76
N ASP A 51 12.22 8.75 -10.70
CA ASP A 51 10.82 8.73 -11.13
C ASP A 51 10.60 7.87 -12.40
N GLU A 52 11.67 7.34 -13.00
CA GLU A 52 11.62 6.60 -14.26
C GLU A 52 10.71 5.37 -14.21
N PHE A 53 10.67 4.68 -13.05
CA PHE A 53 9.89 3.46 -12.85
C PHE A 53 8.58 3.71 -12.08
N VAL A 54 8.21 4.97 -11.90
CA VAL A 54 7.02 5.34 -11.13
C VAL A 54 5.78 5.23 -12.01
N TYR A 55 4.85 4.36 -11.63
CA TYR A 55 3.51 4.28 -12.18
C TYR A 55 2.53 4.99 -11.24
N LEU A 56 1.90 6.07 -11.72
CA LEU A 56 0.91 6.80 -10.95
C LEU A 56 -0.41 6.03 -10.92
N GLU A 57 -0.90 5.74 -9.72
CA GLU A 57 -2.16 5.02 -9.53
C GLU A 57 -3.33 5.97 -9.34
N THR A 58 -3.17 6.96 -8.46
CA THR A 58 -4.23 7.92 -8.13
C THR A 58 -3.67 9.31 -7.84
N TYR A 59 -4.47 10.32 -8.13
CA TYR A 59 -4.23 11.71 -7.76
C TYR A 59 -5.49 12.33 -7.18
N ILE A 60 -5.35 12.94 -6.01
CA ILE A 60 -6.38 13.72 -5.34
C ILE A 60 -5.95 15.19 -5.46
N PRO A 61 -6.72 16.07 -6.14
CA PRO A 61 -6.35 17.46 -6.29
C PRO A 61 -6.41 18.23 -4.96
N PRO A 62 -5.64 19.32 -4.81
CA PRO A 62 -5.74 20.18 -3.65
C PRO A 62 -7.14 20.79 -3.53
N THR A 63 -7.56 21.07 -2.30
CA THR A 63 -8.81 21.80 -2.04
C THR A 63 -8.51 23.21 -1.58
N TYR A 64 -9.43 24.14 -1.88
CA TYR A 64 -9.30 25.55 -1.55
C TYR A 64 -10.46 25.99 -0.66
N ARG A 65 -10.18 26.90 0.27
CA ARG A 65 -11.20 27.61 1.05
C ARG A 65 -11.87 28.68 0.18
N ARG A 66 -12.96 29.27 0.69
CA ARG A 66 -13.69 30.35 0.01
C ARG A 66 -12.86 31.62 -0.22
N ASP A 67 -11.83 31.83 0.61
CA ASP A 67 -10.90 32.95 0.49
C ASP A 67 -9.76 32.68 -0.50
N GLY A 68 -9.78 31.54 -1.21
CA GLY A 68 -8.75 31.14 -2.16
C GLY A 68 -7.49 30.54 -1.52
N THR A 69 -7.42 30.47 -0.20
CA THR A 69 -6.29 29.81 0.48
C THR A 69 -6.38 28.29 0.35
N VAL A 70 -5.22 27.63 0.33
CA VAL A 70 -5.14 26.17 0.27
C VAL A 70 -5.71 25.58 1.57
N ALA A 71 -6.73 24.72 1.43
CA ALA A 71 -7.33 23.98 2.54
C ALA A 71 -6.59 22.66 2.76
N THR A 72 -6.34 21.91 1.69
CA THR A 72 -5.55 20.67 1.69
C THR A 72 -4.63 20.63 0.47
N LEU A 73 -3.43 20.08 0.62
CA LEU A 73 -2.54 19.80 -0.51
C LEU A 73 -3.13 18.69 -1.38
N GLY A 74 -2.62 18.58 -2.61
CA GLY A 74 -2.89 17.40 -3.43
C GLY A 74 -2.16 16.20 -2.87
N GLU A 75 -2.64 15.00 -3.19
CA GLU A 75 -2.00 13.75 -2.81
C GLU A 75 -1.85 12.87 -4.06
N VAL A 76 -0.72 12.19 -4.18
CA VAL A 76 -0.48 11.22 -5.25
C VAL A 76 -0.08 9.89 -4.64
N ALA A 77 -0.65 8.81 -5.16
CA ALA A 77 -0.22 7.46 -4.88
C ALA A 77 0.38 6.82 -6.13
N TYR A 78 1.42 6.03 -5.95
CA TYR A 78 2.18 5.45 -7.03
C TYR A 78 2.86 4.14 -6.63
N THR A 79 3.13 3.32 -7.64
CA THR A 79 3.91 2.09 -7.49
C THR A 79 5.18 2.19 -8.31
N CYS A 80 6.33 1.89 -7.69
CA CYS A 80 7.57 1.70 -8.42
C CYS A 80 7.58 0.31 -9.06
N THR A 81 7.61 0.23 -10.39
CA THR A 81 7.58 -1.04 -11.12
C THR A 81 8.87 -1.83 -11.03
N HIS A 82 10.00 -1.17 -10.76
CA HIS A 82 11.29 -1.84 -10.55
C HIS A 82 11.43 -2.38 -9.12
N CYS A 83 11.06 -1.57 -8.14
CA CYS A 83 11.20 -1.88 -6.72
C CYS A 83 9.95 -2.65 -6.17
N GLU A 84 8.89 -2.79 -6.99
CA GLU A 84 7.58 -3.40 -6.70
C GLU A 84 6.92 -2.90 -5.40
N GLU A 85 7.05 -1.61 -5.14
CA GLU A 85 6.59 -1.00 -3.90
C GLU A 85 5.68 0.18 -4.14
N PHE A 86 4.63 0.22 -3.33
CA PHE A 86 3.65 1.29 -3.29
C PHE A 86 4.10 2.40 -2.35
N SER A 87 3.88 3.65 -2.73
CA SER A 87 4.13 4.84 -1.91
C SER A 87 3.11 5.93 -2.24
N ALA A 88 2.89 6.84 -1.29
CA ALA A 88 2.00 7.98 -1.48
C ALA A 88 2.47 9.18 -0.66
N HIS A 89 2.34 10.39 -1.22
CA HIS A 89 2.68 11.63 -0.52
C HIS A 89 1.94 12.85 -1.05
N SER A 90 2.02 13.95 -0.27
CA SER A 90 1.44 15.24 -0.66
C SER A 90 2.30 15.98 -1.69
N VAL A 91 1.64 16.52 -2.71
CA VAL A 91 2.24 17.26 -3.83
C VAL A 91 1.86 18.74 -3.77
N PRO A 92 2.69 19.65 -4.32
CA PRO A 92 2.40 21.07 -4.23
C PRO A 92 1.21 21.40 -5.11
N VAL A 93 0.52 22.52 -4.80
CA VAL A 93 -0.63 22.98 -5.60
C VAL A 93 -0.27 23.30 -7.06
N THR A 94 1.01 23.49 -7.35
CA THR A 94 1.54 23.73 -8.70
C THR A 94 1.89 22.44 -9.45
N TRP A 95 1.84 21.28 -8.80
CA TRP A 95 2.11 20.00 -9.44
C TRP A 95 0.82 19.35 -9.92
N THR A 96 0.85 18.86 -11.14
CA THR A 96 -0.22 18.07 -11.75
C THR A 96 0.39 16.82 -12.38
N PRO A 97 -0.29 15.67 -12.34
CA PRO A 97 0.20 14.46 -13.00
C PRO A 97 0.40 14.72 -14.51
N PRO A 98 1.44 14.16 -15.15
CA PRO A 98 1.62 14.24 -16.58
C PRO A 98 0.39 13.70 -17.32
N GLY A 99 -0.09 14.44 -18.33
CA GLY A 99 -1.28 14.07 -19.10
C GLY A 99 -2.62 14.38 -18.43
N TRP A 100 -2.60 14.93 -17.21
CA TRP A 100 -3.81 15.32 -16.48
C TRP A 100 -4.14 16.79 -16.73
N TYR A 101 -4.68 17.08 -17.91
CA TYR A 101 -5.35 18.36 -18.14
C TYR A 101 -6.82 18.19 -17.75
N LEU A 102 -7.20 18.77 -16.62
CA LEU A 102 -8.60 19.07 -16.34
C LEU A 102 -9.00 20.16 -17.35
N GLY A 103 -9.82 19.80 -18.34
CA GLY A 103 -10.44 20.75 -19.26
C GLY A 103 -11.34 21.75 -18.53
#